data_AF-A0A1X1YVE5-F1
#
_entry.id   AF-A0A1X1YVE5-F1
#
_cell.length_a   1.000
_cell.length_b   1.000
_cell.length_c   1.000
_cell.angle_alpha   90.00
_cell.angle_beta   90.00
_cell.angle_gamma   90.00
#
_symmetry.space_group_name_H-M   'P 1'
#
loop_
_entity.id
_entity.type
_entity.pdbx_description
1 polymer ?
#
loop_
_entity_poly.entity_id
_entity_poly.type
_entity_poly.pdbx_seq_one_letter_code
_entity_poly.pdbx_strand_id
1 'polypeptide(L)'
;MTAEPDQGPEPPPLPPALLEVWPVIAVGALGWLVAAVAAFLVPALADWRPVTVAGLGVGLVGTGIFVWQLAAARRGARGAQAGLETYLDPK
;
A
#
# COMPACT_ATOMS: atom_id res chain seq x y z
N MET A 1 -9.34 -43.61 19.60
CA MET A 1 -10.27 -42.48 19.73
C MET A 1 -9.77 -41.39 18.79
N THR A 2 -10.39 -41.25 17.64
CA THR A 2 -10.04 -40.23 16.65
C THR A 2 -10.59 -38.90 17.18
N ALA A 3 -9.72 -37.93 17.46
CA ALA A 3 -10.16 -36.60 17.87
C ALA A 3 -10.81 -35.91 16.66
N GLU A 4 -12.08 -35.54 16.80
CA GLU A 4 -12.82 -34.72 15.83
C GLU A 4 -12.16 -33.34 15.78
N PRO A 5 -11.87 -32.76 14.60
CA PRO A 5 -11.25 -31.45 14.52
C PRO A 5 -12.21 -30.40 15.08
N ASP A 6 -11.78 -29.75 16.17
CA ASP A 6 -12.47 -28.64 16.83
C ASP A 6 -12.82 -27.56 15.81
N GLN A 7 -14.09 -27.49 15.41
CA GLN A 7 -14.64 -26.46 14.53
C GLN A 7 -14.78 -25.17 15.35
N GLY A 8 -13.64 -24.54 15.65
CA GLY A 8 -13.60 -23.25 16.33
C GLY A 8 -14.35 -22.18 15.52
N PRO A 9 -14.92 -21.15 16.17
CA PRO A 9 -15.64 -20.09 15.48
C PRO A 9 -14.78 -19.46 14.38
N GLU A 10 -15.31 -19.42 13.15
CA GLU A 10 -14.62 -18.77 12.04
C GLU A 10 -14.60 -17.24 12.28
N PRO A 11 -13.42 -16.59 12.23
CA PRO A 11 -13.33 -15.15 12.43
C PRO A 11 -14.06 -14.42 11.31
N PRO A 12 -14.72 -13.28 11.62
CA PRO A 12 -15.45 -12.52 10.62
C PRO A 12 -14.50 -12.04 9.51
N PRO A 13 -14.96 -12.01 8.24
CA PRO A 13 -14.14 -11.58 7.12
C PRO A 13 -13.67 -10.14 7.32
N LEU A 14 -12.39 -9.89 7.05
CA LEU A 14 -11.82 -8.54 7.13
C LEU A 14 -12.43 -7.65 6.04
N PRO A 15 -12.67 -6.35 6.33
CA PRO A 15 -13.13 -5.40 5.33
C PRO A 15 -12.20 -5.38 4.11
N PRO A 16 -12.74 -5.41 2.88
CA PRO A 16 -11.93 -5.44 1.65
C PRO A 16 -10.89 -4.31 1.58
N ALA A 17 -11.25 -3.13 2.08
CA ALA A 17 -10.36 -1.97 2.10
C ALA A 17 -9.10 -2.15 2.96
N LEU A 18 -9.11 -3.03 3.96
CA LEU A 18 -7.92 -3.36 4.76
C LEU A 18 -7.02 -4.38 4.07
N LEU A 19 -7.56 -5.09 3.09
CA LEU A 19 -6.80 -6.01 2.27
C LEU A 19 -6.13 -5.23 1.14
N GLU A 20 -6.79 -4.21 0.57
CA GLU A 20 -6.25 -3.37 -0.50
C GLU A 20 -5.01 -2.55 -0.11
N VAL A 21 -3.98 -2.59 -0.96
CA VAL A 21 -2.77 -1.76 -0.80
C VAL A 21 -3.00 -0.29 -1.19
N TRP A 22 -3.96 -0.02 -2.08
CA TRP A 22 -4.21 1.32 -2.62
C TRP A 22 -4.61 2.35 -1.57
N PRO A 23 -5.50 2.05 -0.60
CA PRO A 23 -5.80 2.97 0.50
C PRO A 23 -4.56 3.41 1.29
N VAL A 24 -3.63 2.49 1.57
CA VAL A 24 -2.40 2.79 2.33
C VAL A 24 -1.49 3.73 1.54
N ILE A 25 -1.32 3.46 0.24
CA ILE A 25 -0.54 4.33 -0.66
C ILE A 25 -1.16 5.73 -0.71
N ALA A 26 -2.49 5.81 -0.86
CA ALA A 26 -3.22 7.07 -0.96
C ALA A 26 -3.09 7.91 0.33
N VAL A 27 -3.27 7.30 1.50
CA VAL A 27 -3.13 7.98 2.79
C VAL A 27 -1.69 8.46 2.99
N GLY A 28 -0.69 7.62 2.69
CA GLY A 28 0.72 7.99 2.81
C GLY A 28 1.10 9.15 1.87
N ALA A 29 0.69 9.08 0.61
CA ALA A 29 0.93 10.13 -0.38
C ALA A 29 0.26 11.46 0.01
N LEU A 30 -0.99 11.41 0.46
CA LEU A 30 -1.71 12.59 0.91
C LEU A 30 -1.05 13.21 2.16
N GLY A 31 -0.62 12.37 3.11
CA GLY A 31 0.09 12.84 4.31
C GLY A 31 1.37 13.60 3.96
N TRP A 32 2.21 13.04 3.07
CA TRP A 32 3.42 13.72 2.62
C TRP A 32 3.13 14.97 1.79
N LEU A 33 2.07 14.98 0.98
CA LEU A 33 1.67 16.15 0.22
C LEU A 33 1.23 17.29 1.15
N VAL A 34 0.39 16.99 2.15
CA VAL A 34 -0.04 17.96 3.16
C VAL A 34 1.16 18.50 3.95
N ALA A 35 2.08 17.61 4.36
CA ALA A 35 3.29 18.02 5.07
C ALA A 35 4.18 18.92 4.20
N ALA A 36 4.34 18.61 2.91
CA ALA A 36 5.08 19.46 1.97
C ALA A 36 4.41 20.83 1.85
N VAL A 37 3.09 20.89 1.60
CA VAL A 37 2.34 22.15 1.54
C VAL A 37 2.55 22.97 2.81
N ALA A 38 2.46 22.36 3.99
CA ALA A 38 2.72 23.04 5.26
C ALA A 38 4.16 23.58 5.36
N ALA A 39 5.17 22.79 4.96
CA ALA A 39 6.58 23.19 4.98
C ALA A 39 6.91 24.37 4.03
N PHE A 40 6.14 24.54 2.95
CA PHE A 40 6.30 25.67 2.03
C PHE A 40 5.49 26.90 2.44
N LEU A 41 4.34 26.74 3.09
CA LEU A 41 3.46 27.85 3.47
C LEU A 41 3.72 28.40 4.89
N VAL A 42 4.25 27.58 5.80
CA VAL A 42 4.45 27.95 7.21
C VAL A 42 5.94 28.13 7.49
N PRO A 43 6.43 29.35 7.81
CA PRO A 43 7.86 29.61 8.03
C PRO A 43 8.49 28.73 9.11
N ALA A 44 7.74 28.40 10.16
CA ALA A 44 8.20 27.53 11.25
C ALA A 44 8.48 26.07 10.81
N LEU A 45 7.98 25.65 9.64
CA LEU A 45 8.21 24.32 9.07
C LEU A 45 9.19 24.34 7.89
N ALA A 46 9.89 25.45 7.63
CA ALA A 46 10.80 25.54 6.48
C ALA A 46 11.90 24.47 6.47
N ASP A 47 12.40 24.08 7.65
CA ASP A 47 13.44 23.06 7.78
C ASP A 47 12.95 21.64 7.43
N TRP A 48 11.63 21.42 7.37
CA TRP A 48 11.04 20.14 6.97
C TRP A 48 10.98 19.93 5.46
N ARG A 49 11.19 20.98 4.65
CA ARG A 49 11.08 20.92 3.19
C ARG A 49 11.89 19.76 2.58
N PRO A 50 13.18 19.55 2.90
CA PRO A 50 13.94 18.45 2.32
C PRO A 50 13.34 17.09 2.66
N VAL A 51 12.87 16.91 3.90
CA VAL A 51 12.26 15.67 4.37
C VAL A 51 10.93 15.41 3.67
N THR A 52 10.09 16.44 3.53
CA THR A 52 8.80 16.30 2.85
C THR A 52 8.93 16.01 1.36
N VAL A 53 9.91 16.61 0.69
CA VAL A 53 10.23 16.33 -0.71
C VAL A 53 10.81 14.93 -0.86
N ALA A 54 11.70 14.50 0.04
CA ALA A 54 12.22 13.14 0.05
C ALA A 54 11.10 12.11 0.26
N GLY A 55 10.18 12.37 1.20
CA GLY A 55 9.02 11.51 1.43
C GLY A 55 8.12 11.34 0.20
N LEU A 56 7.82 12.44 -0.50
CA LEU A 56 7.11 12.41 -1.79
C LEU A 56 7.89 11.62 -2.85
N GLY A 57 9.20 11.86 -2.98
CA GLY A 57 10.06 11.15 -3.92
C GLY A 57 10.11 9.65 -3.66
N VAL A 58 10.29 9.25 -2.40
CA VAL A 58 10.29 7.84 -1.98
C VAL A 58 8.94 7.19 -2.23
N GLY A 59 7.83 7.89 -1.93
CA GLY A 59 6.48 7.41 -2.21
C GLY A 59 6.23 7.18 -3.71
N LEU A 60 6.68 8.09 -4.56
CA LEU A 60 6.61 7.94 -6.02
C LEU A 60 7.43 6.75 -6.52
N VAL A 61 8.67 6.60 -6.03
CA VAL A 61 9.53 5.47 -6.41
C VAL A 61 8.92 4.14 -5.96
N GLY A 62 8.51 4.03 -4.70
CA GLY A 62 7.89 2.81 -4.15
C GLY A 62 6.62 2.42 -4.89
N THR A 63 5.74 3.39 -5.16
CA THR A 63 4.50 3.16 -5.92
C THR A 63 4.80 2.77 -7.37
N GLY A 64 5.78 3.40 -8.01
CA GLY A 64 6.22 3.05 -9.36
C GLY A 64 6.74 1.63 -9.47
N ILE A 65 7.58 1.20 -8.52
CA ILE A 65 8.04 -0.19 -8.41
C ILE A 65 6.85 -1.13 -8.24
N PHE A 66 5.92 -0.83 -7.33
CA PHE A 66 4.74 -1.65 -7.10
C PHE A 66 3.89 -1.83 -8.36
N VAL A 67 3.57 -0.74 -9.08
CA VAL A 67 2.78 -0.81 -10.32
C VAL A 67 3.53 -1.57 -11.41
N TRP A 68 4.86 -1.41 -11.50
CA TRP A 68 5.68 -2.18 -12.44
C TRP A 68 5.63 -3.68 -12.14
N GLN A 69 5.71 -4.06 -10.85
CA GLN A 69 5.56 -5.45 -10.40
C GLN A 69 4.15 -5.98 -10.68
N LEU A 70 3.11 -5.21 -10.39
CA LEU A 70 1.73 -5.57 -10.71
C LEU A 70 1.53 -5.78 -12.21
N ALA A 71 2.08 -4.91 -13.05
CA ALA A 71 2.05 -5.08 -14.50
C ALA A 71 2.85 -6.30 -14.97
N ALA A 72 3.98 -6.63 -14.33
CA ALA A 72 4.77 -7.82 -14.62
C ALA A 72 4.02 -9.11 -14.23
N ALA A 73 3.35 -9.13 -13.08
CA ALA A 73 2.50 -10.22 -12.63
C ALA A 73 1.35 -10.47 -13.62
N ARG A 74 0.66 -9.40 -14.05
CA ARG A 74 -0.40 -9.48 -15.07
C ARG A 74 0.07 -10.05 -16.41
N ARG A 75 1.34 -9.87 -16.77
CA ARG A 75 1.95 -10.42 -17.99
C ARG A 75 2.40 -11.89 -17.85
N GLY A 76 2.23 -12.50 -16.68
CA GLY A 76 2.62 -13.91 -16.44
C GLY A 76 4.13 -14.13 -16.42
N ALA A 77 4.92 -13.10 -16.09
CA ALA A 77 6.37 -13.26 -15.95
C ALA A 77 6.68 -14.22 -14.79
N ARG A 78 7.37 -15.34 -15.07
CA ARG A 78 7.66 -16.44 -14.12
C ARG A 78 8.45 -16.07 -12.85
N GLY A 79 8.82 -14.80 -12.68
CA GLY A 79 9.50 -14.26 -11.48
C GLY A 79 8.70 -13.21 -10.71
N ALA A 80 7.44 -12.96 -11.05
CA ALA A 80 6.58 -12.02 -10.33
C ALA A 80 5.98 -12.68 -9.07
N GLN A 81 5.74 -11.90 -8.01
CA GLN A 81 5.05 -12.39 -6.81
C GLN A 81 3.67 -12.94 -7.18
N ALA A 82 3.41 -14.20 -6.83
CA ALA A 82 2.07 -14.78 -6.86
C ALA A 82 1.20 -14.13 -5.77
N GLY A 83 -0.07 -13.83 -6.08
CA GLY A 83 -1.05 -13.24 -5.16
C GLY A 83 -1.49 -11.80 -5.46
N LEU A 84 -0.93 -11.16 -6.49
CA LEU A 84 -1.38 -9.82 -6.92
C LEU A 84 -2.68 -9.87 -7.75
N GLU A 85 -2.98 -11.03 -8.34
CA GLU A 85 -4.22 -11.35 -9.05
C GLU A 85 -5.48 -11.21 -8.18
N THR A 86 -5.38 -11.43 -6.87
CA THR A 86 -6.50 -11.32 -5.92
C THR A 86 -7.05 -9.89 -5.82
N TYR A 87 -6.26 -8.85 -6.13
CA TYR A 87 -6.75 -7.46 -6.15
C TYR A 87 -7.54 -7.09 -7.40
N LEU A 88 -7.48 -7.90 -8.46
CA LEU A 88 -8.13 -7.61 -9.73
C LEU A 88 -9.45 -8.38 -9.91
N ASP A 89 -9.64 -9.47 -9.16
CA ASP A 89 -10.87 -10.27 -9.18
C ASP A 89 -11.18 -10.77 -7.76
N PRO A 90 -11.87 -9.96 -6.93
CA PRO A 90 -12.36 -10.42 -5.65
C PRO A 90 -13.55 -11.36 -5.92
N LYS A 91 -13.29 -12.67 -5.91
CA LYS A 91 -14.36 -13.68 -5.83
C LYS A 91 -14.82 -13.88 -4.41
#